data_AF-A0A6P7F477-F1
#
_entry.id   AF-A0A6P7F477-F1
#
_cell.length_a   1.000
_cell.length_b   1.000
_cell.length_c   1.000
_cell.angle_alpha   90.00
_cell.angle_beta   90.00
_cell.angle_gamma   90.00
#
_symmetry.space_group_name_H-M   'P 1'
#
loop_
_entity.id
_entity.type
_entity.pdbx_description
1 polymer ?
#
loop_
_entity_poly.entity_id
_entity_poly.type
_entity_poly.pdbx_seq_one_letter_code
_entity_poly.pdbx_strand_id
1 'polypeptide(L)'
;MSKTILILVFVSCFVAHIQCRIFIDCLDPDNPGYLQFDKQIIASFPMSISVHFPATGYQPDSDYSCLKINCDKDTTVTLIDGGVGFRYANIKVDFKSWQTLTCGIQIYTLQPEVSSV
;
A
#
# COMPACT_ATOMS: atom_id res chain seq x y z
N MET A 1 29.65 -16.87 -26.78
CA MET A 1 28.31 -16.95 -26.15
C MET A 1 28.46 -16.63 -24.66
N SER A 2 28.24 -15.38 -24.23
CA SER A 2 28.25 -15.00 -22.80
C SER A 2 27.77 -13.56 -22.59
N LYS A 3 26.56 -13.22 -23.07
CA LYS A 3 26.01 -11.86 -22.87
C LYS A 3 24.53 -11.80 -22.48
N THR A 4 23.84 -12.93 -22.40
CA THR A 4 22.37 -12.94 -22.23
C THR A 4 21.90 -13.23 -20.79
N ILE A 5 22.80 -13.49 -19.85
CA ILE A 5 22.42 -14.00 -18.50
C ILE A 5 22.33 -12.90 -17.43
N LEU A 6 22.85 -11.69 -17.68
CA LEU A 6 22.98 -10.66 -16.63
C LEU A 6 21.78 -9.72 -16.47
N ILE A 7 20.72 -9.82 -17.29
CA ILE A 7 19.60 -8.86 -17.26
C ILE A 7 18.35 -9.43 -16.55
N LEU A 8 18.30 -10.74 -16.27
CA LEU A 8 17.14 -11.37 -15.64
C LEU A 8 17.16 -11.40 -14.10
N VAL A 9 18.20 -10.87 -13.45
CA VAL A 9 18.34 -10.90 -11.97
C VAL A 9 17.83 -9.60 -11.31
N PHE A 10 17.56 -8.54 -12.08
CA PHE A 10 17.11 -7.26 -11.53
C PHE A 10 15.59 -7.02 -11.57
N VAL A 11 14.81 -8.03 -11.96
CA VAL A 11 13.33 -7.97 -12.02
C VAL A 11 12.67 -8.87 -10.95
N SER A 12 13.42 -9.27 -9.93
CA SER A 12 12.86 -9.97 -8.77
C SER A 12 13.29 -9.25 -7.50
N CYS A 13 12.31 -8.84 -6.70
CA CYS A 13 12.48 -8.29 -5.34
C CYS A 13 12.66 -6.78 -5.21
N PHE A 14 11.78 -5.97 -5.82
CA PHE A 14 11.30 -4.78 -5.11
C PHE A 14 10.24 -5.21 -4.06
N VAL A 15 10.61 -6.11 -3.14
CA VAL A 15 9.86 -6.25 -1.89
C VAL A 15 10.42 -5.15 -0.98
N ALA A 16 9.82 -3.96 -1.08
CA ALA A 16 10.22 -2.83 -0.25
C ALA A 16 9.82 -3.14 1.21
N HIS A 17 10.75 -3.66 2.00
CA HIS A 17 10.60 -3.73 3.45
C HIS A 17 10.95 -2.37 4.05
N ILE A 18 9.92 -1.62 4.46
CA ILE A 18 10.09 -0.30 5.08
C ILE A 18 9.69 -0.41 6.55
N GLN A 19 10.66 -0.22 7.45
CA GLN A 19 10.42 -0.02 8.88
C GLN A 19 9.76 1.35 9.03
N CYS A 20 8.44 1.39 9.24
CA CYS A 20 7.67 2.60 8.96
C CYS A 20 7.78 3.68 10.05
N ARG A 21 7.77 4.94 9.58
CA ARG A 21 7.11 6.07 10.27
C ARG A 21 6.10 6.72 9.33
N ILE A 22 6.43 6.96 8.07
CA ILE A 22 5.48 7.37 7.02
C ILE A 22 5.99 6.80 5.68
N PHE A 23 5.13 6.08 4.95
CA PHE A 23 5.33 5.65 3.57
C PHE A 23 4.34 6.41 2.67
N ILE A 24 4.84 7.16 1.70
CA ILE A 24 4.03 7.91 0.76
C ILE A 24 4.55 7.59 -0.63
N ASP A 25 3.69 7.01 -1.47
CA ASP A 25 3.94 6.76 -2.87
C ASP A 25 2.81 7.40 -3.67
N CYS A 26 3.11 8.44 -4.45
CA CYS A 26 2.10 9.23 -5.16
C CYS A 26 2.66 9.70 -6.51
N LEU A 27 1.81 9.68 -7.54
CA LEU A 27 2.13 10.24 -8.86
C LEU A 27 2.39 11.75 -8.77
N ASP A 28 1.56 12.46 -8.00
CA ASP A 28 1.69 13.86 -7.66
C ASP A 28 1.45 14.03 -6.14
N PRO A 29 2.50 14.27 -5.33
CA PRO A 29 2.36 14.45 -3.89
C PRO A 29 1.55 15.68 -3.47
N ASP A 30 1.57 16.74 -4.28
CA ASP A 30 0.85 18.00 -4.00
C ASP A 30 -0.63 17.88 -4.37
N ASN A 31 -0.95 16.99 -5.32
CA ASN A 31 -2.31 16.67 -5.71
C ASN A 31 -2.56 15.15 -5.71
N PRO A 32 -2.82 14.56 -4.52
CA PRO A 32 -2.98 13.11 -4.39
C PRO A 32 -4.23 12.57 -5.08
N GLY A 33 -5.19 13.43 -5.45
CA GLY A 33 -6.47 13.05 -6.04
C GLY A 33 -7.59 12.84 -5.01
N TYR A 34 -8.57 12.01 -5.35
CA TYR A 34 -9.77 11.70 -4.57
C TYR A 34 -9.55 10.50 -3.66
N LEU A 35 -9.83 10.65 -2.38
CA LEU A 35 -9.71 9.56 -1.39
C LEU A 35 -10.76 8.48 -1.65
N GLN A 36 -10.31 7.25 -1.93
CA GLN A 36 -11.18 6.08 -2.14
C GLN A 36 -11.20 5.11 -0.95
N PHE A 37 -10.12 5.08 -0.19
CA PHE A 37 -10.00 4.18 0.95
C PHE A 37 -9.27 4.89 2.08
N ASP A 38 -9.83 4.79 3.28
CA ASP A 38 -9.20 5.21 4.52
C ASP A 38 -9.45 4.15 5.59
N LYS A 39 -8.39 3.55 6.11
CA LYS A 39 -8.46 2.53 7.14
C LYS A 39 -7.41 2.76 8.20
N GLN A 40 -7.89 2.87 9.44
CA GLN A 40 -7.05 2.84 10.62
C GLN A 40 -7.06 1.43 11.23
N ILE A 41 -5.88 0.94 11.56
CA ILE A 41 -5.64 -0.36 12.18
C ILE A 41 -4.97 -0.10 13.51
N ILE A 42 -5.51 -0.67 14.58
CA ILE A 42 -4.97 -0.55 15.93
C ILE A 42 -4.72 -1.97 16.45
N ALA A 43 -3.52 -2.22 16.96
CA ALA A 43 -3.12 -3.50 17.53
C ALA A 43 -2.38 -3.27 18.85
N SER A 44 -2.64 -4.13 19.84
CA SER A 44 -2.01 -4.06 21.18
C SER A 44 -1.12 -5.26 21.50
N PHE A 45 -0.88 -6.12 20.53
CA PHE A 45 0.00 -7.29 20.65
C PHE A 45 0.66 -7.58 19.30
N PRO A 46 1.80 -8.29 19.27
CA PRO A 46 2.46 -8.62 18.03
C PRO A 46 1.55 -9.44 17.12
N MET A 47 1.26 -8.91 15.93
CA MET A 47 0.37 -9.56 14.97
C MET A 47 0.61 -9.06 13.55
N SER A 48 0.13 -9.84 12.58
CA SER A 48 0.17 -9.50 11.15
C SER A 48 -1.25 -9.30 10.63
N ILE A 49 -1.50 -8.19 9.95
CA ILE A 49 -2.79 -7.88 9.32
C ILE A 49 -2.56 -7.64 7.83
N SER A 50 -3.33 -8.33 6.99
CA SER A 50 -3.35 -8.08 5.55
C SER A 50 -4.57 -7.23 5.18
N VAL A 51 -4.35 -6.24 4.34
CA VAL A 51 -5.35 -5.34 3.79
C VAL A 51 -5.33 -5.48 2.27
N HIS A 52 -6.45 -5.92 1.72
CA HIS A 52 -6.68 -5.93 0.29
C HIS A 52 -7.75 -4.89 -0.04
N PHE A 53 -7.43 -3.97 -0.95
CA PHE A 53 -8.37 -3.00 -1.49
C PHE A 53 -8.32 -3.06 -3.02
N PRO A 54 -9.46 -3.07 -3.72
CA PRO A 54 -10.83 -3.17 -3.19
C PRO A 54 -11.10 -4.57 -2.59
N ALA A 55 -11.81 -4.63 -1.46
CA ALA A 55 -12.04 -5.89 -0.75
C ALA A 55 -13.00 -6.85 -1.48
N THR A 56 -13.90 -6.30 -2.31
CA THR A 56 -14.98 -7.03 -2.99
C THR A 56 -14.63 -7.48 -4.41
N GLY A 57 -13.44 -7.15 -4.91
CA GLY A 57 -13.03 -7.41 -6.28
C GLY A 57 -13.65 -6.47 -7.33
N TYR A 58 -14.52 -5.54 -6.94
CA TYR A 58 -14.96 -4.45 -7.80
C TYR A 58 -13.79 -3.46 -7.95
N GLN A 59 -13.13 -3.48 -9.11
CA GLN A 59 -12.02 -2.58 -9.38
C GLN A 59 -12.53 -1.14 -9.56
N PRO A 60 -11.89 -0.16 -8.92
CA PRO A 60 -12.14 1.24 -9.24
C PRO A 60 -11.93 1.46 -10.74
N ASP A 61 -12.77 2.31 -11.34
CA ASP A 61 -12.69 2.63 -12.76
C ASP A 61 -11.39 3.38 -13.13
N SER A 62 -10.63 3.82 -12.12
CA SER A 62 -9.36 4.52 -12.25
C SER A 62 -8.26 3.88 -11.42
N ASP A 63 -7.04 3.98 -11.94
CA ASP A 63 -5.84 3.51 -11.25
C ASP A 63 -5.53 4.40 -10.04
N TYR A 64 -4.88 3.84 -9.03
CA TYR A 64 -4.48 4.59 -7.84
C TYR A 64 -3.46 5.65 -8.19
N SER A 65 -3.74 6.88 -7.79
CA SER A 65 -2.84 8.02 -7.95
C SER A 65 -1.87 8.15 -6.78
N CYS A 66 -2.26 7.69 -5.59
CA CYS A 66 -1.48 7.89 -4.38
C CYS A 66 -1.86 6.87 -3.30
N LEU A 67 -0.85 6.35 -2.60
CA LEU A 67 -0.92 5.45 -1.46
C LEU A 67 -0.15 6.09 -0.31
N LYS A 68 -0.84 6.44 0.78
CA LYS A 68 -0.24 7.00 1.99
C LYS A 68 -0.45 6.02 3.14
N ILE A 69 0.63 5.63 3.80
CA ILE A 69 0.62 4.75 4.95
C ILE A 69 1.41 5.40 6.07
N ASN A 70 0.77 5.61 7.21
CA ASN A 70 1.38 6.24 8.38
C ASN A 70 1.20 5.31 9.57
N CYS A 71 2.31 4.74 10.06
CA CYS A 71 2.26 3.84 11.21
C CYS A 71 3.19 4.29 12.33
N ASP A 72 2.85 3.90 13.55
CA ASP A 72 3.74 4.04 14.70
C ASP A 72 5.04 3.26 14.50
N LYS A 73 6.06 3.66 15.26
CA LYS A 73 7.33 2.93 15.37
C LYS A 73 7.04 1.47 15.75
N ASP A 74 7.91 0.57 15.30
CA ASP A 74 7.78 -0.89 15.47
C ASP A 74 6.65 -1.55 14.67
N THR A 75 6.08 -0.81 13.72
CA THR A 75 5.24 -1.35 12.65
C THR A 75 6.06 -1.49 11.36
N THR A 76 5.97 -2.66 10.72
CA THR A 76 6.55 -2.88 9.38
C THR A 76 5.42 -2.99 8.38
N VAL A 77 5.56 -2.29 7.25
CA VAL A 77 4.59 -2.36 6.17
C VAL A 77 5.28 -2.95 4.95
N THR A 78 4.58 -3.84 4.27
CA THR A 78 5.03 -4.44 3.02
C THR A 78 3.89 -4.35 2.02
N LEU A 79 4.11 -3.67 0.90
CA LEU A 79 3.24 -3.78 -0.27
C LEU A 79 3.55 -5.12 -0.95
N ILE A 80 2.62 -6.07 -0.86
CA ILE A 80 2.77 -7.40 -1.44
C ILE A 80 2.59 -7.33 -2.96
N ASP A 81 1.55 -6.62 -3.40
CA ASP A 81 1.18 -6.50 -4.81
C ASP A 81 0.28 -5.28 -5.06
N GLY A 82 0.21 -4.82 -6.31
CA GLY A 82 -0.56 -3.65 -6.73
C GLY A 82 0.06 -2.32 -6.28
N GLY A 83 -0.77 -1.31 -5.97
CA GLY A 83 -0.34 0.01 -5.52
C GLY A 83 -0.62 1.13 -6.54
N VAL A 84 0.20 2.18 -6.53
CA VAL A 84 0.07 3.31 -7.46
C VAL A 84 0.18 2.84 -8.92
N GLY A 85 -0.71 3.32 -9.78
CA GLY A 85 -0.81 2.87 -11.18
C GLY A 85 -1.54 1.53 -11.36
N PHE A 86 -1.97 0.89 -10.28
CA PHE A 86 -2.83 -0.29 -10.30
C PHE A 86 -4.21 0.05 -9.76
N ARG A 87 -5.19 -0.83 -10.05
CA ARG A 87 -6.57 -0.72 -9.53
C ARG A 87 -6.81 -1.52 -8.26
N TYR A 88 -5.74 -2.04 -7.67
CA TYR A 88 -5.79 -2.82 -6.44
C TYR A 88 -4.49 -2.66 -5.67
N ALA A 89 -4.54 -2.94 -4.37
CA ALA A 89 -3.40 -2.97 -3.48
C ALA A 89 -3.58 -4.09 -2.46
N ASN A 90 -2.52 -4.87 -2.27
CA ASN A 90 -2.42 -5.87 -1.22
C ASN A 90 -1.28 -5.48 -0.28
N ILE A 91 -1.62 -5.06 0.93
CA ILE A 91 -0.69 -4.49 1.90
C ILE A 91 -0.69 -5.38 3.13
N LYS A 92 0.50 -5.78 3.58
CA LYS A 92 0.69 -6.45 4.86
C LYS A 92 1.28 -5.49 5.89
N VAL A 93 0.67 -5.47 7.06
CA VAL A 93 1.10 -4.66 8.22
C VAL A 93 1.47 -5.62 9.34
N ASP A 94 2.73 -5.58 9.75
CA ASP A 94 3.29 -6.41 10.81
C ASP A 94 3.59 -5.52 12.04
N PHE A 95 2.80 -5.70 13.10
CA PHE A 95 2.99 -5.06 14.40
C PHE A 95 3.93 -5.92 15.26
N LYS A 96 5.03 -5.34 15.76
CA LYS A 96 6.07 -6.10 16.50
C LYS A 96 6.08 -5.83 18.00
N SER A 97 5.22 -4.95 18.50
CA SER A 97 5.19 -4.51 19.90
C SER A 97 4.00 -5.08 20.68
N TRP A 98 4.17 -5.19 21.99
CA TRP A 98 3.10 -5.46 22.97
C TRP A 98 2.40 -4.19 23.45
N GLN A 99 2.86 -3.02 23.00
CA GLN A 99 2.17 -1.75 23.22
C GLN A 99 1.11 -1.54 22.14
N THR A 100 0.13 -0.69 22.43
CA THR A 100 -0.84 -0.25 21.43
C THR A 100 -0.14 0.57 20.35
N LEU A 101 -0.19 0.09 19.12
CA LEU A 101 0.33 0.73 17.92
C LEU A 101 -0.81 0.96 16.93
N THR A 102 -0.70 2.04 16.18
CA THR A 102 -1.66 2.46 15.17
C THR A 102 -1.00 2.51 13.81
N CYS A 103 -1.73 2.11 12.77
CA CYS A 103 -1.37 2.36 11.39
C CYS A 103 -2.57 2.81 10.56
N GLY A 104 -2.45 3.94 9.86
CA GLY A 104 -3.41 4.44 8.88
C GLY A 104 -2.96 4.12 7.46
N ILE A 105 -3.89 3.68 6.62
CA ILE A 105 -3.71 3.43 5.18
C ILE A 105 -4.74 4.24 4.42
N GLN A 106 -4.28 5.05 3.47
CA GLN A 106 -5.10 5.89 2.61
C GLN A 106 -4.75 5.64 1.15
N ILE A 107 -5.75 5.46 0.30
CA ILE A 107 -5.60 5.23 -1.14
C ILE A 107 -6.44 6.24 -1.90
N TYR A 108 -5.85 6.85 -2.91
CA TYR A 108 -6.45 7.88 -3.73
C TYR A 108 -6.45 7.49 -5.22
N THR A 109 -7.35 8.10 -5.99
CA THR A 109 -7.45 7.99 -7.45
C THR A 109 -7.55 9.36 -8.11
N LEU A 110 -7.23 9.48 -9.41
CA LEU A 110 -7.38 10.75 -10.15
C LEU A 110 -8.84 11.13 -10.43
N GLN A 111 -9.75 10.16 -10.42
CA GLN A 111 -11.17 10.34 -10.67
C GLN A 111 -11.98 9.78 -9.50
N PRO A 112 -13.07 10.44 -9.10
CA PRO A 112 -13.95 9.89 -8.07
C PRO A 112 -14.63 8.63 -8.61
N GLU A 113 -14.87 7.63 -7.74
CA GLU A 113 -15.75 6.52 -8.10
C GLU A 113 -17.15 7.06 -8.42
N VAL A 114 -17.58 6.89 -9.65
CA VAL A 114 -18.94 7.21 -10.05
C VAL A 114 -19.80 6.04 -9.61
N SER A 115 -20.42 6.15 -8.43
CA SER A 115 -21.49 5.23 -8.05
C SER A 115 -22.63 5.40 -9.06
N SER A 116 -22.72 4.50 -10.04
CA SER A 116 -23.90 4.39 -10.91
C SER A 116 -25.06 3.91 -10.05
N VAL A 117 -25.96 4.84 -9.72
CA VAL A 117 -27.25 4.58 -9.06
C VAL A 117 -28.18 3.85 -10.01
#